data_AF-A0A835D463-F1
#
_entry.id   AF-A0A835D463-F1
#
_cell.length_a   1.000
_cell.length_b   1.000
_cell.length_c   1.000
_cell.angle_alpha   90.00
_cell.angle_beta   90.00
_cell.angle_gamma   90.00
#
_symmetry.space_group_name_H-M   'P 1'
#
loop_
_entity.id
_entity.type
_entity.pdbx_description
1 polymer ?
#
loop_
_entity_poly.entity_id
_entity_poly.type
_entity_poly.pdbx_seq_one_letter_code
_entity_poly.pdbx_strand_id
1 'polypeptide(L)'
;MCAGAILQARIDTVVWGAPNKLLGADGSWVRLFPSGVEGGSGSDLTNQPAGPVHPFHPNMKIRRGVLETECADVMQQFFQLRRRKKLEKKPEPPKPHSRLPVSTHPPKFLSKMHDIFSIMFCL
;
A
#
# COMPACT_ATOMS: atom_id res chain seq x y z
N MET A 1 2.39 -0.93 5.09
CA MET A 1 2.52 -2.39 4.85
C MET A 1 3.98 -2.84 4.92
N CYS A 2 4.82 -2.52 3.93
CA CYS A 2 6.18 -3.07 3.83
C CYS A 2 7.07 -2.76 5.05
N ALA A 3 7.08 -1.53 5.55
CA ALA A 3 7.88 -1.17 6.73
C ALA A 3 7.48 -1.94 7.99
N GLY A 4 6.19 -2.21 8.19
CA GLY A 4 5.73 -3.05 9.30
C GLY A 4 6.15 -4.51 9.15
N ALA A 5 6.13 -5.04 7.92
CA ALA A 5 6.62 -6.39 7.64
C ALA A 5 8.13 -6.52 7.90
N ILE A 6 8.92 -5.50 7.55
CA ILE A 6 10.37 -5.42 7.85
C ILE A 6 10.61 -5.52 9.36
N LEU A 7 9.88 -4.74 10.16
CA LEU A 7 9.98 -4.78 11.62
C LEU A 7 9.55 -6.14 12.19
N GLN A 8 8.48 -6.75 11.68
CA GLN A 8 8.03 -8.07 12.14
C GLN A 8 8.99 -9.19 11.76
N ALA A 9 9.59 -9.11 10.56
CA ALA A 9 10.57 -10.09 10.06
C ALA A 9 11.96 -9.94 10.70
N ARG A 10 12.16 -8.93 11.55
CA ARG A 10 13.44 -8.65 12.23
C ARG A 10 14.61 -8.41 11.29
N ILE A 11 14.35 -7.70 10.20
CA ILE A 11 15.41 -7.28 9.28
C ILE A 11 16.28 -6.23 9.98
N ASP A 12 17.59 -6.47 10.00
CA ASP A 12 18.59 -5.64 10.67
C ASP A 12 18.98 -4.41 9.83
N THR A 13 18.99 -4.57 8.51
CA THR A 13 19.49 -3.56 7.59
C THR A 13 18.50 -3.34 6.44
N VAL A 14 18.07 -2.09 6.26
CA VAL A 14 17.20 -1.67 5.15
C VAL A 14 17.98 -0.71 4.27
N VAL A 15 18.00 -0.99 2.97
CA VAL A 15 18.58 -0.12 1.95
C VAL A 15 17.52 0.17 0.91
N TRP A 16 17.28 1.44 0.60
CA TRP A 16 16.35 1.85 -0.43
C TRP A 16 16.87 3.05 -1.23
N GLY A 17 16.39 3.17 -2.48
CA GLY A 17 16.82 4.19 -3.44
C GLY A 17 15.99 5.46 -3.41
N ALA A 18 14.92 5.54 -4.19
CA ALA A 18 14.10 6.75 -4.26
C ALA A 18 12.96 6.79 -3.22
N PRO A 19 12.66 7.97 -2.64
CA PRO A 19 11.56 8.12 -1.69
C PRO A 19 10.19 7.99 -2.38
N ASN A 20 9.24 7.31 -1.73
CA ASN A 20 7.85 7.27 -2.17
C ASN A 20 7.08 8.46 -1.59
N LYS A 21 6.96 9.54 -2.38
CA LYS A 21 6.34 10.81 -1.97
C LYS A 21 4.91 10.69 -1.42
N LEU A 22 4.14 9.68 -1.82
CA LEU A 22 2.74 9.56 -1.43
C LEU A 22 2.53 8.68 -0.20
N LEU A 23 3.24 7.55 -0.12
CA LEU A 23 2.95 6.47 0.84
C LEU A 23 4.21 5.93 1.54
N GLY A 24 5.34 6.63 1.44
CA GLY A 24 6.59 6.21 2.07
C GLY A 24 6.51 6.23 3.59
N ALA A 25 6.86 5.10 4.22
CA ALA A 25 6.82 4.93 5.68
C ALA A 25 8.17 5.20 6.39
N ASP A 26 9.15 5.73 5.64
CA ASP A 26 10.44 6.20 6.14
C ASP A 26 10.62 7.71 5.88
N GLY A 27 9.60 8.48 6.25
CA GLY A 27 9.67 9.94 6.29
C GLY A 27 8.90 10.71 5.22
N SER A 28 8.29 10.04 4.24
CA SER A 28 7.45 10.72 3.25
C SER A 28 6.02 10.99 3.75
N TRP A 29 5.34 9.95 4.27
CA TRP A 29 4.00 10.07 4.85
C TRP A 29 4.01 9.83 6.36
N VAL A 30 4.78 8.84 6.81
CA VAL A 30 5.03 8.50 8.21
C VAL A 30 6.48 8.09 8.35
N ARG A 31 7.06 8.20 9.54
CA ARG A 31 8.41 7.72 9.84
C ARG A 31 8.38 6.62 10.89
N LEU A 32 8.60 5.38 10.46
CA LEU A 32 8.62 4.19 11.32
C LEU A 32 10.03 3.74 11.70
N PHE A 33 11.04 4.19 10.96
CA PHE A 33 12.44 3.82 11.21
C PHE A 33 13.18 4.96 11.91
N PRO A 34 14.17 4.64 12.76
CA PRO A 34 14.95 5.66 13.45
C PRO A 34 15.77 6.50 12.46
N SER A 35 16.06 7.74 12.85
CA SER A 35 17.02 8.59 12.13
C SER A 35 18.43 8.11 12.47
N GLY A 36 19.02 7.28 11.61
CA GLY A 36 20.43 6.91 11.68
C GLY A 36 21.31 8.02 11.12
N VAL A 37 22.29 8.46 11.92
CA VAL A 37 23.37 9.36 11.52
C VAL A 37 24.41 8.55 10.76
N GLU A 38 24.22 8.17 9.50
CA GLU A 38 25.35 7.83 8.60
C GLU A 38 24.94 7.91 7.11
N GLY A 39 25.56 8.85 6.40
CA GLY A 39 25.91 8.71 4.98
C GLY A 39 24.77 8.85 3.97
N GLY A 40 24.32 10.08 3.74
CA GLY A 40 23.54 10.41 2.53
C GLY A 40 23.22 11.91 2.45
N SER A 41 23.92 12.63 1.59
CA SER A 41 23.72 14.06 1.28
C SER A 41 22.39 14.35 0.54
N GLY A 42 21.38 13.49 0.67
CA GLY A 42 20.08 13.56 0.00
C GLY A 42 18.98 13.95 0.98
N SER A 43 18.69 15.26 1.04
CA SER A 43 17.44 15.85 1.53
C SER A 43 16.80 15.23 2.79
N ASP A 44 17.51 15.19 3.92
CA ASP A 44 16.84 15.16 5.24
C ASP A 44 16.25 16.56 5.55
N LEU A 45 15.48 17.11 4.60
CA LEU A 45 14.78 18.39 4.69
C LEU A 45 13.37 18.23 5.25
N THR A 46 13.00 17.03 5.70
CA THR A 46 11.74 16.87 6.41
C THR A 46 11.98 17.34 7.84
N ASN A 47 11.31 18.42 8.26
CA ASN A 47 11.17 18.86 9.67
C ASN A 47 10.47 17.81 10.57
N GLN A 48 10.47 16.56 10.15
CA GLN A 48 9.81 15.47 10.82
C GLN A 48 10.72 14.95 11.94
N PRO A 49 10.16 14.68 13.12
CA PRO A 49 10.90 14.08 14.21
C PRO A 49 11.46 12.71 13.79
N ALA A 50 12.58 12.32 14.40
CA ALA A 50 13.13 10.99 14.24
C ALA A 50 12.07 9.92 14.55
N GLY A 51 12.06 8.83 13.77
CA GLY A 51 11.13 7.73 14.02
C GLY A 51 11.43 7.04 15.35
N PRO A 52 10.44 6.37 15.95
CA PRO A 52 10.64 5.65 17.20
C PRO A 52 11.64 4.51 17.01
N VAL A 53 12.51 4.30 18.02
CA VAL A 53 13.34 3.09 18.08
C VAL A 53 12.44 1.94 18.51
N HIS A 54 12.38 0.89 17.69
CA HIS A 54 11.58 -0.28 18.01
C HIS A 54 12.30 -1.13 19.08
N PRO A 55 11.61 -1.60 20.15
CA PRO A 55 12.24 -2.33 21.26
C PRO A 55 13.05 -3.57 20.85
N PHE A 56 12.61 -4.24 19.78
CA PHE A 56 13.28 -5.45 19.28
C PHE A 56 14.39 -5.16 18.27
N HIS A 57 14.55 -3.89 17.82
CA HIS A 57 15.49 -3.48 16.76
C HIS A 57 16.30 -2.24 17.16
N PRO A 58 17.03 -2.26 18.29
CA PRO A 58 17.77 -1.07 18.76
C PRO A 58 18.91 -0.66 17.81
N ASN A 59 19.46 -1.61 17.05
CA ASN A 59 20.63 -1.42 16.20
C ASN A 59 20.32 -1.46 14.70
N MET A 60 19.06 -1.22 14.31
CA MET A 60 18.65 -1.30 12.91
C MET A 60 19.33 -0.21 12.06
N LYS A 61 19.92 -0.62 10.93
CA LYS A 61 20.64 0.28 10.02
C LYS A 61 19.78 0.62 8.81
N ILE A 62 19.61 1.91 8.52
CA ILE A 62 18.82 2.38 7.39
C ILE A 62 19.70 3.22 6.46
N ARG A 63 19.89 2.76 5.23
CA ARG A 63 20.61 3.49 4.18
C ARG A 63 19.60 4.00 3.15
N ARG A 64 19.51 5.33 3.06
CA ARG A 64 18.54 6.05 2.24
C ARG A 64 19.23 6.57 0.99
N GLY A 65 18.49 6.75 -0.10
CA GLY A 65 19.00 7.45 -1.28
C GLY A 65 20.01 6.68 -2.13
N VAL A 66 20.11 5.35 -1.99
CA VAL A 66 21.07 4.56 -2.78
C VAL A 66 20.62 4.48 -4.24
N LEU A 67 21.34 5.14 -5.15
CA LEU A 67 20.93 5.32 -6.55
C LEU A 67 19.54 5.97 -6.65
N GLU A 68 19.33 7.02 -5.86
CA GLU A 68 18.04 7.72 -5.77
C GLU A 68 17.55 8.19 -7.14
N THR A 69 18.41 8.86 -7.92
CA THR A 69 18.05 9.41 -9.22
C THR A 69 17.61 8.32 -10.18
N GLU A 70 18.38 7.24 -10.29
CA GLU A 70 18.10 6.12 -11.18
C GLU A 70 16.81 5.40 -10.78
N CYS A 71 16.61 5.18 -9.47
CA CYS A 71 15.39 4.57 -8.96
C CYS A 71 14.16 5.45 -9.23
N ALA A 72 14.30 6.78 -9.09
CA ALA A 72 13.24 7.72 -9.37
C ALA A 72 12.88 7.74 -10.86
N ASP A 73 13.89 7.72 -11.73
CA ASP A 73 13.73 7.75 -13.18
C ASP A 73 12.97 6.52 -13.70
N VAL A 74 13.29 5.32 -13.20
CA VAL A 74 12.56 4.08 -13.57
C VAL A 74 11.06 4.22 -13.28
N MET A 75 10.69 4.75 -12.11
CA MET A 75 9.28 4.95 -11.75
C MET A 75 8.61 6.01 -12.61
N GLN A 76 9.29 7.11 -12.90
CA GLN A 76 8.78 8.16 -13.78
C GLN A 76 8.51 7.62 -15.20
N GLN A 77 9.48 6.89 -15.77
CA GLN A 77 9.36 6.25 -17.07
C GLN A 77 8.20 5.27 -17.12
N PHE A 78 8.04 4.42 -16.10
CA PHE A 78 6.93 3.47 -16.01
C PHE A 78 5.56 4.17 -16.11
N PHE A 79 5.35 5.23 -15.33
CA PHE A 79 4.08 5.95 -15.36
C PHE A 79 3.88 6.79 -16.62
N GLN A 80 4.94 7.35 -17.21
CA GLN A 80 4.89 7.99 -18.52
C GLN A 80 4.43 7.00 -19.60
N LEU A 81 5.04 5.82 -19.65
CA LEU A 81 4.66 4.73 -20.56
C LEU A 81 3.19 4.33 -20.41
N ARG A 82 2.72 4.17 -19.16
CA ARG A 82 1.30 3.85 -18.89
C ARG A 82 0.35 4.93 -19.38
N ARG A 83 0.71 6.22 -19.21
CA ARG A 83 -0.10 7.34 -19.71
C ARG A 83 -0.15 7.37 -21.24
N ARG A 84 0.98 7.16 -21.93
CA ARG A 84 1.03 7.10 -23.40
C ARG A 84 0.17 5.96 -23.96
N LYS A 85 0.29 4.74 -23.43
CA LYS A 85 -0.52 3.58 -23.86
C LYS A 85 -2.03 3.81 -23.71
N LYS A 86 -2.45 4.58 -22.69
CA LYS A 86 -3.87 4.94 -22.51
C LYS A 86 -4.35 5.90 -23.61
N LEU A 87 -3.51 6.83 -24.06
CA LEU A 87 -3.82 7.76 -25.14
C LEU A 87 -3.84 7.07 -26.52
N GLU A 88 -2.96 6.09 -26.73
CA GLU A 88 -2.88 5.30 -27.98
C GLU A 88 -4.08 4.34 -28.16
N LYS A 89 -4.72 3.90 -27.07
CA LYS A 89 -6.01 3.22 -27.15
C LYS A 89 -7.10 4.23 -27.54
N LYS A 90 -7.42 4.27 -28.84
CA LYS A 90 -8.62 4.95 -29.37
C LYS A 90 -9.84 4.51 -28.54
N PRO A 91 -10.79 5.41 -28.18
CA PRO A 91 -12.02 4.99 -27.54
C PRO A 91 -12.71 3.96 -28.46
N GLU A 92 -12.76 2.70 -28.03
CA GLU A 92 -13.67 1.74 -28.63
C GLU A 92 -15.08 2.33 -28.54
N PRO A 93 -15.91 2.20 -29.60
CA PRO A 93 -17.32 2.56 -29.48
C PRO A 93 -17.89 1.84 -28.25
N PRO A 94 -18.75 2.51 -27.46
CA PRO A 94 -19.28 1.92 -26.23
C PRO A 94 -19.88 0.56 -26.57
N LYS A 95 -19.26 -0.51 -26.04
CA LYS A 95 -19.85 -1.85 -26.15
C LYS A 95 -21.23 -1.76 -25.53
N PRO A 96 -22.28 -2.23 -26.21
CA PRO A 96 -23.63 -2.14 -25.68
C PRO A 96 -23.62 -2.70 -24.27
N HIS A 97 -23.93 -1.85 -23.29
CA HIS A 97 -24.00 -2.24 -21.91
C HIS A 97 -25.03 -3.37 -21.85
N SER A 98 -24.56 -4.62 -21.64
CA SER A 98 -25.44 -5.66 -21.19
C SER A 98 -25.93 -5.21 -19.82
N ARG A 99 -27.09 -4.55 -19.79
CA ARG A 99 -27.83 -4.27 -18.57
C ARG A 99 -28.33 -5.61 -18.07
N LEU A 100 -27.44 -6.39 -17.47
CA LEU A 100 -27.89 -7.41 -16.54
C LEU A 100 -28.46 -6.64 -15.36
N PRO A 101 -29.73 -6.86 -14.98
CA PRO A 101 -30.30 -6.18 -13.84
C PRO A 101 -29.46 -6.57 -12.62
N VAL A 102 -28.87 -5.58 -11.97
CA VAL A 102 -28.31 -5.71 -10.64
C VAL A 102 -29.48 -6.11 -9.75
N SER A 103 -29.57 -7.39 -9.41
CA SER A 103 -30.46 -7.88 -8.37
C SER A 103 -30.02 -7.19 -7.08
N THR A 104 -30.82 -6.21 -6.65
CA THR A 104 -30.77 -5.68 -5.30
C THR A 104 -30.98 -6.86 -4.35
N HIS A 105 -30.04 -7.01 -3.42
CA HIS A 105 -30.07 -7.97 -2.33
C HIS A 105 -31.50 -8.17 -1.78
N PRO A 106 -31.98 -9.42 -1.61
CA PRO A 106 -33.19 -9.64 -0.84
C PRO A 106 -32.92 -9.29 0.63
N PRO A 107 -33.81 -8.55 1.32
CA PRO A 107 -33.72 -8.41 2.76
C PRO A 107 -33.92 -9.78 3.41
N LYS A 108 -33.15 -10.05 4.46
CA LYS A 108 -33.13 -11.29 5.26
C LYS A 108 -34.46 -11.53 5.99
N PHE A 109 -35.54 -11.80 5.26
CA PHE A 109 -36.87 -12.04 5.85
C PHE A 109 -37.29 -13.52 5.82
N LEU A 110 -36.60 -14.38 5.06
CA LEU A 110 -37.02 -15.78 4.87
C LEU A 110 -36.22 -16.85 5.64
N SER A 111 -35.25 -16.48 6.49
CA SER A 111 -34.57 -17.48 7.34
C SER A 111 -35.32 -17.78 8.65
N LYS A 112 -36.40 -17.05 8.97
CA LYS A 112 -37.13 -17.18 10.25
C LYS A 112 -38.31 -18.16 10.21
N MET A 113 -38.63 -18.74 9.05
CA MET A 113 -39.69 -19.75 8.95
C MET A 113 -39.20 -21.20 9.07
N HIS A 114 -37.89 -21.44 8.93
CA HIS A 114 -37.32 -22.79 9.12
C HIS A 114 -37.13 -23.18 10.59
N ASP A 115 -37.02 -22.20 11.51
CA ASP A 115 -36.92 -22.48 12.95
C ASP A 115 -38.25 -22.84 13.61
N ILE A 116 -39.39 -22.48 13.00
CA ILE A 116 -40.72 -22.81 13.57
C ILE A 116 -41.14 -24.23 13.18
N PHE A 117 -40.79 -24.69 11.97
CA PHE A 117 -41.13 -26.05 11.53
C PHE A 117 -40.24 -27.15 12.13
N SER A 118 -39.05 -26.82 12.65
CA SER A 118 -38.20 -27.80 13.36
C SER A 118 -38.63 -28.04 14.82
N ILE A 119 -39.40 -27.12 15.42
CA ILE A 119 -39.86 -27.27 16.81
C ILE A 119 -41.16 -28.10 16.90
N MET A 120 -41.94 -28.20 15.82
CA MET A 120 -43.23 -28.92 15.80
C MET A 120 -43.13 -30.39 15.32
N PHE A 121 -41.92 -30.94 15.15
CA PHE A 121 -41.71 -32.35 14.77
C PHE A 121 -40.74 -33.12 15.69
N CYS A 122 -40.39 -32.54 16.85
CA CYS A 122 -39.52 -33.15 17.85
C CYS A 122 -40.10 -33.17 19.28
N LEU A 123 -41.42 -33.04 19.44
CA LEU A 123 -42.16 -33.40 20.67
C LEU A 123 -43.51 -34.01 20.30
#